data_AF-A0A1E5PKC2-F1
#
_entry.id   AF-A0A1E5PKC2-F1
#
_cell.length_a   1.000
_cell.length_b   1.000
_cell.length_c   1.000
_cell.angle_alpha   90.00
_cell.angle_beta   90.00
_cell.angle_gamma   90.00
#
_symmetry.space_group_name_H-M   'P 1'
#
loop_
_entity.id
_entity.type
_entity.pdbx_description
1 polymer ?
#
loop_
_entity_poly.entity_id
_entity_poly.type
_entity_poly.pdbx_seq_one_letter_code
_entity_poly.pdbx_strand_id
1 'polypeptide(L)'
;MHEHSRGALSGGFTDLGAVLADIADVIEAAVEAGIEQDIITTLTTAPEITELAELTRRMITHCKSLAVGLGEIPLAQRSTRAAGALRDWTDVASAEPQADVSHDETGDLSYVRMLALIARSMLKALREQRTSRSFVGRIDLPPAC
;
A
#
# COMPACT_ATOMS: atom_id res chain seq x y z
N MET A 1 46.28 38.26 17.33
CA MET A 1 46.69 37.35 16.23
C MET A 1 46.47 35.94 16.76
N HIS A 2 45.27 35.37 16.73
CA HIS A 2 44.57 34.76 15.58
C HIS A 2 45.47 33.83 14.76
N GLU A 3 45.53 32.55 15.16
CA GLU A 3 45.63 31.48 14.18
C GLU A 3 44.70 30.33 14.57
N HIS A 4 43.76 30.10 13.66
CA HIS A 4 42.63 29.20 13.76
C HIS A 4 43.09 27.74 13.60
N SER A 5 42.78 26.92 14.60
CA SER A 5 42.60 25.48 14.43
C SER A 5 41.47 25.26 13.41
N ARG A 6 41.81 25.08 12.14
CA ARG A 6 40.86 24.68 11.10
C ARG A 6 40.38 23.28 11.41
N GLY A 7 39.10 23.21 11.81
CA GLY A 7 38.37 21.98 12.02
C GLY A 7 38.49 21.05 10.82
N ALA A 8 38.64 19.78 11.14
CA ALA A 8 38.39 18.70 10.21
C ALA A 8 36.97 18.86 9.67
N LEU A 9 36.84 19.28 8.41
CA LEU A 9 35.63 19.09 7.64
C LEU A 9 35.52 17.59 7.32
N SER A 10 35.20 16.80 8.34
CA SER A 10 34.67 15.46 8.17
C SER A 10 33.18 15.56 7.86
N GLY A 11 32.85 16.32 6.82
CA GLY A 11 31.50 16.34 6.23
C GLY A 11 31.36 15.11 5.34
N GLY A 12 31.26 13.96 5.98
CA GLY A 12 31.19 12.67 5.32
C GLY A 12 29.97 12.55 4.42
N PHE A 13 30.16 11.88 3.28
CA PHE A 13 29.14 11.31 2.39
C PHE A 13 28.24 10.24 3.07
N THR A 14 28.09 10.31 4.38
CA THR A 14 27.19 9.53 5.23
C THR A 14 25.94 10.39 5.41
N ASP A 15 24.84 10.20 4.69
CA ASP A 15 24.09 8.96 4.64
C ASP A 15 23.02 9.07 3.53
N LEU A 16 23.43 9.01 2.27
CA LEU A 16 22.49 9.02 1.15
C LEU A 16 21.50 7.85 1.25
N GLY A 17 21.91 6.73 1.87
CA GLY A 17 21.06 5.58 2.13
C GLY A 17 19.87 5.91 3.04
N ALA A 18 20.09 6.53 4.20
CA ALA A 18 19.00 6.89 5.09
C ALA A 18 18.12 8.01 4.53
N VAL A 19 18.68 8.98 3.79
CA VAL A 19 17.87 10.01 3.13
C VAL A 19 16.96 9.39 2.07
N LEU A 20 17.47 8.43 1.28
CA LEU A 20 16.65 7.72 0.30
C LEU A 20 15.59 6.83 0.96
N ALA A 21 15.91 6.21 2.10
CA ALA A 21 14.94 5.44 2.88
C ALA A 21 13.82 6.33 3.44
N ASP A 22 14.16 7.50 3.99
CA ASP A 22 13.18 8.47 4.51
C ASP A 22 12.27 9.01 3.39
N ILE A 23 12.85 9.33 2.23
CA ILE A 23 12.06 9.72 1.04
C ILE A 23 11.15 8.58 0.59
N ALA A 24 11.64 7.34 0.58
CA ALA A 24 10.84 6.17 0.22
C ALA A 24 9.66 5.98 1.19
N ASP A 25 9.89 6.11 2.49
CA ASP A 25 8.85 6.02 3.53
C ASP A 25 7.79 7.11 3.34
N VAL A 26 8.19 8.36 3.03
CA VAL A 26 7.25 9.46 2.75
C VAL A 26 6.43 9.19 1.49
N ILE A 27 7.06 8.68 0.42
CA ILE A 27 6.36 8.34 -0.82
C ILE A 27 5.38 7.19 -0.59
N GLU A 28 5.79 6.13 0.11
CA GLU A 28 4.92 5.01 0.46
C GLU A 28 3.71 5.47 1.27
N ALA A 29 3.92 6.33 2.27
CA ALA A 29 2.83 6.88 3.07
C ALA A 29 1.85 7.72 2.23
N ALA A 30 2.36 8.55 1.31
CA ALA A 30 1.54 9.36 0.41
C ALA A 30 0.74 8.49 -0.57
N VAL A 31 1.37 7.43 -1.11
CA VAL A 31 0.71 6.46 -2.00
C VAL A 31 -0.38 5.70 -1.25
N GLU A 32 -0.10 5.20 -0.05
CA GLU A 32 -1.09 4.52 0.79
C GLU A 32 -2.28 5.43 1.12
N ALA A 33 -2.03 6.70 1.43
CA ALA A 33 -3.08 7.68 1.70
C ALA A 33 -3.96 7.95 0.46
N GLY A 34 -3.34 8.06 -0.72
CA GLY A 34 -4.06 8.19 -2.00
C GLY A 34 -4.93 6.96 -2.31
N ILE A 35 -4.38 5.76 -2.12
CA ILE A 35 -5.12 4.51 -2.29
C ILE A 35 -6.30 4.43 -1.30
N GLU A 36 -6.08 4.78 -0.03
CA GLU A 36 -7.13 4.78 0.99
C GLU A 36 -8.25 5.76 0.65
N GLN A 37 -7.91 6.96 0.18
CA GLN A 37 -8.89 7.95 -0.25
C GLN A 37 -9.73 7.44 -1.42
N ASP A 38 -9.09 6.85 -2.43
CA ASP A 38 -9.80 6.29 -3.59
C ASP A 38 -10.70 5.10 -3.20
N ILE A 39 -10.27 4.26 -2.26
CA ILE A 39 -11.10 3.18 -1.69
C ILE A 39 -12.33 3.76 -0.99
N ILE A 40 -12.15 4.78 -0.15
CA ILE A 40 -13.25 5.43 0.57
C ILE A 40 -14.24 5.99 -0.44
N THR A 41 -13.77 6.79 -1.40
CA THR A 41 -14.62 7.37 -2.45
C THR A 41 -15.39 6.29 -3.21
N THR A 42 -14.74 5.17 -3.58
CA THR A 42 -15.39 4.06 -4.28
C THR A 42 -16.49 3.39 -3.44
N LEU A 43 -16.30 3.29 -2.13
CA LEU A 43 -17.23 2.62 -1.23
C LEU A 43 -18.38 3.53 -0.75
N THR A 44 -18.19 4.84 -0.71
CA THR A 44 -19.18 5.79 -0.17
C THR A 44 -19.96 6.53 -1.23
N THR A 45 -19.41 6.71 -2.42
CA THR A 45 -20.01 7.52 -3.48
C THR A 45 -20.69 6.62 -4.52
N ALA A 46 -21.77 7.12 -5.13
CA ALA A 46 -22.32 6.56 -6.36
C ALA A 46 -21.71 7.36 -7.54
N PRO A 47 -20.60 6.91 -8.15
CA PRO A 47 -19.96 7.63 -9.25
C PRO A 47 -20.90 7.68 -10.46
N GLU A 48 -20.79 8.74 -11.26
CA GLU A 48 -21.41 8.74 -12.58
C GLU A 48 -20.75 7.66 -13.47
N ILE A 49 -21.50 7.11 -14.42
CA ILE A 49 -21.07 5.99 -15.27
C ILE A 49 -19.76 6.31 -16.01
N THR A 50 -19.60 7.57 -16.44
CA THR A 50 -18.39 8.05 -17.12
C THR A 50 -17.14 8.01 -16.25
N GLU A 51 -17.29 8.17 -14.93
CA GLU A 51 -16.18 8.13 -13.97
C GLU A 51 -15.86 6.69 -13.53
N LEU A 52 -16.79 5.76 -13.74
CA LEU A 52 -16.69 4.37 -13.27
C LEU A 52 -15.57 3.60 -13.96
N ALA A 53 -15.38 3.79 -15.27
CA ALA A 53 -14.31 3.14 -16.01
C ALA A 53 -12.92 3.60 -15.55
N GLU A 54 -12.74 4.89 -15.30
CA GLU A 54 -11.50 5.43 -14.77
C GLU A 54 -11.23 4.98 -13.34
N LEU A 55 -12.27 5.02 -12.49
CA LEU A 55 -12.19 4.54 -11.12
C LEU A 55 -11.81 3.05 -11.07
N THR A 56 -12.39 2.24 -11.95
CA THR A 56 -12.06 0.81 -12.09
C THR A 56 -10.59 0.61 -12.49
N ARG A 57 -10.09 1.36 -13.48
CA ARG A 57 -8.66 1.29 -13.87
C ARG A 57 -7.73 1.69 -12.73
N ARG A 58 -8.07 2.74 -11.97
CA ARG A 58 -7.31 3.15 -10.78
C ARG A 58 -7.32 2.04 -9.72
N MET A 59 -8.48 1.47 -9.41
CA MET A 59 -8.61 0.38 -8.44
C MET A 59 -7.82 -0.87 -8.84
N ILE A 60 -7.85 -1.27 -10.11
CA ILE A 60 -7.04 -2.38 -10.63
C ILE A 60 -5.54 -2.09 -10.43
N THR A 61 -5.12 -0.86 -10.71
CA THR A 61 -3.72 -0.44 -10.54
C THR A 61 -3.31 -0.51 -9.07
N HIS A 62 -4.15 -0.03 -8.16
CA HIS A 62 -3.91 -0.12 -6.72
C HIS A 62 -3.84 -1.57 -6.24
N CYS A 63 -4.76 -2.44 -6.67
CA CYS A 63 -4.73 -3.86 -6.32
C CYS A 63 -3.44 -4.54 -6.82
N LYS A 64 -2.98 -4.23 -8.04
CA LYS A 64 -1.69 -4.73 -8.56
C LYS A 64 -0.52 -4.28 -7.69
N SER A 65 -0.42 -2.99 -7.39
CA SER A 65 0.67 -2.44 -6.58
C SER A 65 0.69 -3.03 -5.16
N LEU A 66 -0.48 -3.14 -4.52
CA LEU A 66 -0.61 -3.74 -3.19
C LEU A 66 -0.28 -5.25 -3.20
N ALA A 67 -0.70 -5.97 -4.24
CA ALA A 67 -0.40 -7.39 -4.39
C ALA A 67 1.11 -7.64 -4.55
N VAL A 68 1.83 -6.76 -5.28
CA VAL A 68 3.30 -6.81 -5.34
C VAL A 68 3.89 -6.63 -3.94
N GLY A 69 3.49 -5.58 -3.21
CA GLY A 69 4.00 -5.33 -1.85
C GLY A 69 3.74 -6.49 -0.88
N LEU A 70 2.56 -7.11 -0.93
CA LEU A 70 2.27 -8.32 -0.14
C LEU A 70 3.03 -9.57 -0.64
N GLY A 71 3.29 -9.65 -1.94
CA GLY A 71 4.07 -10.70 -2.58
C GLY A 71 5.51 -10.76 -2.08
N GLU A 72 6.11 -9.61 -1.79
CA GLU A 72 7.47 -9.51 -1.22
C GLU A 72 7.56 -10.00 0.24
N ILE A 73 6.44 -10.14 0.96
CA ILE A 73 6.44 -10.70 2.31
C ILE A 73 6.65 -12.22 2.22
N PRO A 74 7.65 -12.81 2.90
CA PRO A 74 7.85 -14.26 2.92
C PRO A 74 6.61 -15.00 3.42
N LEU A 75 6.29 -16.15 2.81
CA LEU A 75 5.06 -16.90 3.13
C LEU A 75 4.92 -17.21 4.64
N ALA A 76 6.02 -17.55 5.31
CA ALA A 76 6.04 -17.84 6.75
C ALA A 76 5.73 -16.62 7.64
N GLN A 77 5.85 -15.40 7.10
CA GLN A 77 5.58 -14.14 7.81
C GLN A 77 4.26 -13.50 7.38
N ARG A 78 3.54 -14.08 6.42
CA ARG A 78 2.25 -13.53 5.97
C ARG A 78 1.16 -13.83 6.99
N SER A 79 0.37 -12.82 7.33
CA SER A 79 -0.86 -13.02 8.08
C SER A 79 -1.89 -13.80 7.25
N THR A 80 -2.86 -14.44 7.93
CA THR A 80 -3.99 -15.08 7.25
C THR A 80 -4.77 -14.11 6.37
N ARG A 81 -4.87 -12.84 6.80
CA ARG A 81 -5.46 -11.75 6.01
C ARG A 81 -4.66 -11.46 4.74
N ALA A 82 -3.33 -11.38 4.83
CA ALA A 82 -2.47 -11.18 3.67
C ALA A 82 -2.63 -12.31 2.65
N ALA A 83 -2.64 -13.56 3.11
CA ALA A 83 -2.84 -14.72 2.26
C ALA A 83 -4.24 -14.74 1.60
N GLY A 84 -5.29 -14.44 2.38
CA GLY A 84 -6.66 -14.35 1.87
C GLY A 84 -6.83 -13.24 0.82
N ALA A 85 -6.33 -12.03 1.10
CA ALA A 85 -6.43 -10.90 0.18
C ALA A 85 -5.69 -11.14 -1.14
N LEU A 86 -4.50 -11.79 -1.09
CA LEU A 86 -3.78 -12.19 -2.31
C LEU A 86 -4.53 -13.24 -3.11
N ARG A 87 -5.19 -14.19 -2.44
CA ARG A 87 -6.05 -15.18 -3.09
C ARG A 87 -7.23 -14.50 -3.78
N ASP A 88 -7.97 -13.67 -3.05
CA ASP A 88 -9.14 -12.96 -3.59
C ASP A 88 -8.77 -12.13 -4.83
N TRP A 89 -7.61 -11.46 -4.79
CA TRP A 89 -7.08 -10.76 -5.96
C TRP A 89 -6.67 -11.68 -7.09
N THR A 90 -6.04 -12.82 -6.80
CA THR A 90 -5.65 -13.79 -7.83
C THR A 90 -6.88 -14.34 -8.52
N ASP A 91 -7.93 -14.66 -7.77
CA ASP A 91 -9.20 -15.14 -8.28
C ASP A 91 -9.85 -14.08 -9.19
N VAL A 92 -9.85 -12.81 -8.78
CA VAL A 92 -10.37 -11.69 -9.58
C VAL A 92 -9.50 -11.36 -10.80
N ALA A 93 -8.17 -11.44 -10.69
CA ALA A 93 -7.25 -11.15 -11.79
C ALA A 93 -7.19 -12.28 -12.84
N SER A 94 -7.48 -13.52 -12.43
CA SER A 94 -7.51 -14.70 -13.30
C SER A 94 -8.85 -14.87 -14.01
N ALA A 95 -9.94 -14.37 -13.40
CA ALA A 95 -11.13 -14.07 -14.15
C ALA A 95 -10.76 -12.95 -15.14
N GLU A 96 -10.67 -13.26 -16.43
CA GLU A 96 -10.48 -12.22 -17.45
C GLU A 96 -11.49 -11.09 -17.17
N PRO A 97 -11.09 -9.80 -17.28
CA PRO A 97 -12.07 -8.73 -17.23
C PRO A 97 -13.08 -9.11 -18.29
N GLN A 98 -14.31 -9.40 -17.88
CA GLN A 98 -15.35 -9.86 -18.79
C GLN A 98 -15.49 -8.76 -19.85
N ALA A 99 -14.77 -8.91 -20.96
CA ALA A 99 -14.77 -7.99 -22.09
C ALA A 99 -16.14 -8.03 -22.81
N ASP A 100 -17.03 -8.88 -22.30
CA ASP A 100 -18.41 -9.15 -22.69
C ASP A 100 -19.37 -9.03 -21.48
N VAL A 101 -19.07 -8.22 -20.44
CA VAL A 101 -20.16 -7.76 -19.56
C VAL A 101 -21.05 -6.89 -20.43
N SER A 102 -22.15 -7.45 -20.90
CA SER A 102 -23.34 -6.68 -21.26
C SER A 102 -23.58 -5.65 -20.15
N HIS A 103 -23.22 -4.39 -20.44
CA HIS A 103 -23.21 -3.25 -19.51
C HIS A 103 -24.58 -3.02 -18.87
N ASP A 104 -24.88 -3.73 -17.79
CA ASP A 104 -25.80 -3.22 -16.79
C ASP A 104 -24.97 -2.36 -15.83
N GLU A 105 -25.35 -1.09 -15.69
CA GLU A 105 -24.70 -0.08 -14.83
C GLU A 105 -24.47 -0.58 -13.38
N THR A 106 -25.28 -1.55 -12.96
CA THR A 106 -25.19 -2.19 -11.63
C THR A 106 -24.00 -3.16 -11.53
N GLY A 107 -23.67 -3.89 -12.60
CA GLY A 107 -22.58 -4.87 -12.62
C GLY A 107 -21.20 -4.23 -12.50
N ASP A 108 -20.98 -3.12 -13.21
CA ASP A 108 -19.72 -2.36 -13.17
C ASP A 108 -19.48 -1.73 -11.79
N LEU A 109 -20.54 -1.25 -11.14
CA LEU A 109 -20.45 -0.69 -9.78
C LEU A 109 -20.16 -1.78 -8.73
N SER A 110 -20.75 -2.96 -8.87
CA SER A 110 -20.45 -4.11 -8.00
C SER A 110 -19.00 -4.56 -8.15
N TYR A 111 -18.48 -4.58 -9.38
CA TYR A 111 -17.09 -4.94 -9.65
C TYR A 111 -16.10 -3.94 -9.05
N VAL A 112 -16.30 -2.63 -9.25
CA VAL A 112 -15.38 -1.62 -8.68
C VAL A 112 -15.41 -1.64 -7.15
N ARG A 113 -16.57 -1.90 -6.53
CA ARG A 113 -16.69 -2.06 -5.08
C ARG A 113 -15.96 -3.29 -4.57
N MET A 114 -16.04 -4.40 -5.29
CA MET A 114 -15.27 -5.61 -4.98
C MET A 114 -13.77 -5.31 -4.99
N LEU A 115 -13.27 -4.62 -6.03
CA LEU A 115 -11.87 -4.20 -6.11
C LEU A 115 -11.47 -3.32 -4.92
N ALA A 116 -12.31 -2.34 -4.54
CA ALA A 116 -12.05 -1.49 -3.38
C ALA A 116 -11.99 -2.27 -2.06
N LEU A 117 -12.83 -3.29 -1.88
CA LEU A 117 -12.80 -4.15 -0.69
C LEU A 117 -11.51 -5.00 -0.64
N ILE A 118 -11.08 -5.55 -1.78
CA ILE A 118 -9.83 -6.31 -1.89
C ILE A 118 -8.64 -5.40 -1.58
N ALA A 119 -8.57 -4.23 -2.21
CA ALA A 119 -7.53 -3.23 -1.96
C ALA A 119 -7.47 -2.82 -0.49
N ARG A 120 -8.63 -2.59 0.14
CA ARG A 120 -8.72 -2.28 1.58
C ARG A 120 -8.16 -3.41 2.45
N SER A 121 -8.47 -4.66 2.11
CA SER A 121 -7.97 -5.83 2.85
C SER A 121 -6.45 -5.93 2.75
N MET A 122 -5.89 -5.74 1.55
CA MET A 122 -4.46 -5.75 1.33
C MET A 122 -3.73 -4.60 2.04
N LEU A 123 -4.27 -3.38 1.96
CA LEU A 123 -3.70 -2.22 2.63
C LEU A 123 -3.66 -2.42 4.15
N LYS A 124 -4.72 -2.96 4.74
CA LYS A 124 -4.73 -3.33 6.16
C LYS A 124 -3.68 -4.38 6.50
N ALA A 125 -3.52 -5.40 5.65
CA ALA A 125 -2.52 -6.44 5.87
C ALA A 125 -1.08 -5.89 5.83
N LEU A 126 -0.78 -4.97 4.91
CA LEU A 126 0.52 -4.29 4.85
C LEU A 126 0.79 -3.45 6.11
N ARG A 127 -0.21 -2.68 6.56
CA ARG A 127 -0.10 -1.88 7.79
C ARG A 127 0.15 -2.74 9.02
N GLU A 128 -0.59 -3.85 9.16
CA GLU A 128 -0.38 -4.82 10.25
C GLU A 128 1.02 -5.43 10.24
N GLN A 129 1.56 -5.72 9.05
CA GLN A 129 2.92 -6.23 8.92
C GLN A 129 3.96 -5.19 9.36
N ARG A 130 3.77 -3.91 8.99
CA ARG A 130 4.66 -2.81 9.40
C ARG A 130 4.63 -2.63 10.93
N THR A 131 3.46 -2.68 11.55
CA THR A 131 3.32 -2.64 13.02
C THR A 131 3.96 -3.85 13.72
N SER A 132 3.85 -5.05 13.12
CA SER A 132 4.45 -6.26 13.70
C SER A 132 5.97 -6.22 13.63
N ARG A 133 6.56 -5.69 12.55
CA ARG A 133 8.01 -5.47 12.41
C ARG A 133 8.53 -4.45 13.41
N SER A 134 7.81 -3.35 13.65
CA SER A 134 8.24 -2.33 14.61
C SER A 134 8.22 -2.81 16.07
N PHE A 135 7.39 -3.80 16.40
CA PHE A 135 7.36 -4.42 17.73
C PHE A 135 8.58 -5.32 18.00
N VAL A 136 9.05 -6.06 17.00
CA VAL A 136 10.22 -6.96 17.13
C VAL A 136 11.54 -6.18 17.31
N GLY A 137 11.57 -4.88 16.98
CA GLY A 137 12.72 -4.00 17.22
C GLY A 137 12.74 -3.29 18.59
N ARG A 138 11.73 -3.45 19.44
CA ARG A 138 11.62 -2.78 20.76
C ARG A 138 11.77 -3.76 21.94
N ILE A 139 12.80 -4.61 21.90
CA ILE A 139 13.15 -5.48 23.05
C ILE A 139 13.80 -4.67 24.20
N ASP A 140 14.15 -3.39 23.99
CA ASP A 140 14.89 -2.55 24.96
C ASP A 140 14.04 -1.54 25.74
N LEU A 141 12.72 -1.75 25.88
CA LEU A 141 11.92 -0.93 26.80
C LEU A 141 11.64 -1.74 28.08
N PRO A 142 12.25 -1.37 29.22
CA PRO A 142 11.91 -2.00 30.48
C PRO A 142 10.41 -1.78 30.77
N PRO A 143 9.74 -2.75 31.43
CA PRO A 143 8.33 -2.61 31.76
C PRO A 143 8.14 -1.34 32.59
N ALA A 144 7.23 -0.47 32.15
CA ALA A 144 6.85 0.70 32.92
C ALA A 144 6.31 0.23 34.27
N CYS A 145 7.04 0.59 35.34
CA CYS A 145 6.57 0.53 36.71
C CYS A 145 5.37 1.48 36.91
#